data_AF-A0AAV0FKU3-F1
#
_entry.id   AF-A0AAV0FKU3-F1
#
_cell.length_a   1.000
_cell.length_b   1.000
_cell.length_c   1.000
_cell.angle_alpha   90.00
_cell.angle_beta   90.00
_cell.angle_gamma   90.00
#
_symmetry.space_group_name_H-M   'P 1'
#
loop_
_entity.id
_entity.type
_entity.pdbx_description
1 polymer ?
#
loop_
_entity_poly.entity_id
_entity_poly.type
_entity_poly.pdbx_seq_one_letter_code
_entity_poly.pdbx_strand_id
1 'polypeptide(L)'
;MSEFAKFYKFYLEIMTLPTMFIAFYIPQGSLICWVTNSSLSLLQQIALSHPDVCKKLGLPGQDASALATERKGKSEIMEIYVPSDLREILSENPSPSEMVQLSSKFLAKDQKDVALPLLRLALNKDPEHIRAMAVLGQALLHYGYFTEAIEYLEHAISKLLRNGPPTGVEDVNLLILSSEWAGVAYARQGKFDESIVHLHRITKMKEPEDSNTKANYYEALVVFSSVLYNEGCKLEAINCLRKAVAYDESYRHFLELWEKDVCEEDEFVRNLVNSRRADY
;
A
#
# COMPACT_ATOMS: atom_id res chain seq x y z
N MET A 1 -15.87 60.35 -29.65
CA MET A 1 -15.57 58.94 -29.29
C MET A 1 -16.72 58.09 -29.79
N SER A 2 -16.43 57.14 -30.69
CA SER A 2 -17.43 56.27 -31.31
C SER A 2 -18.21 55.47 -30.26
N GLU A 3 -19.47 55.15 -30.53
CA GLU A 3 -20.31 54.34 -29.63
C GLU A 3 -19.65 52.99 -29.29
N PHE A 4 -18.88 52.43 -30.22
CA PHE A 4 -18.02 51.27 -30.01
C PHE A 4 -17.02 51.43 -28.87
N ALA A 5 -16.40 52.60 -28.72
CA ALA A 5 -15.45 52.85 -27.64
C ALA A 5 -16.13 52.90 -26.27
N LYS A 6 -17.37 53.41 -26.20
CA LYS A 6 -18.16 53.41 -24.96
C LYS A 6 -18.62 52.01 -24.59
N PHE A 7 -19.09 51.23 -25.57
CA PHE A 7 -19.49 49.84 -25.37
C PHE A 7 -18.31 48.97 -24.93
N TYR A 8 -17.15 49.13 -25.56
CA TYR A 8 -15.93 48.39 -25.21
C TYR A 8 -15.43 48.74 -23.80
N LYS A 9 -15.49 50.02 -23.42
CA LYS A 9 -15.15 50.45 -22.05
C LYS A 9 -16.09 49.85 -21.01
N PHE A 10 -17.39 49.88 -21.27
CA PHE A 10 -18.40 49.30 -20.37
C PHE A 10 -18.25 47.78 -20.24
N TYR A 11 -17.95 47.09 -21.34
CA TYR A 11 -17.65 45.66 -21.35
C TYR A 11 -16.41 45.33 -20.51
N LEU A 12 -15.33 46.09 -20.67
CA LEU A 12 -14.11 45.91 -19.87
C LEU A 12 -14.37 46.12 -18.39
N GLU A 13 -15.12 47.17 -18.01
CA GLU A 13 -15.46 47.47 -16.62
C GLU A 13 -16.28 46.33 -15.98
N ILE A 14 -17.26 45.76 -16.69
CA ILE A 14 -18.03 44.60 -16.22
C ILE A 14 -17.13 43.37 -16.04
N MET A 15 -16.21 43.13 -16.97
CA MET A 15 -15.35 41.94 -16.93
C MET A 15 -14.22 42.02 -15.90
N THR A 16 -13.89 43.22 -15.40
CA THR A 16 -12.84 43.43 -14.38
C THR A 16 -13.18 42.78 -13.03
N LEU A 17 -14.44 42.81 -12.60
CA LEU A 17 -14.84 42.28 -11.30
C LEU A 17 -14.76 40.74 -11.23
N PRO A 18 -15.28 39.99 -12.22
CA PRO A 18 -15.08 38.54 -12.31
C PRO A 18 -13.60 38.16 -12.42
N THR A 19 -12.81 38.89 -13.21
CA THR A 19 -11.38 38.57 -13.38
C THR A 19 -10.57 38.84 -12.10
N MET A 20 -10.87 39.91 -11.37
CA MET A 20 -10.30 40.16 -10.04
C MET A 20 -10.71 39.07 -9.04
N PHE A 21 -11.97 38.67 -9.01
CA PHE A 21 -12.46 37.63 -8.11
C PHE A 21 -11.78 36.26 -8.39
N ILE A 22 -11.65 35.90 -9.66
CA ILE A 22 -10.94 34.69 -10.09
C ILE A 22 -9.44 34.78 -9.75
N ALA A 23 -8.80 35.94 -9.93
CA ALA A 23 -7.39 36.13 -9.64
C ALA A 23 -7.07 36.13 -8.13
N PHE A 24 -8.02 36.57 -7.28
CA PHE A 24 -7.81 36.69 -5.84
C PHE A 24 -8.08 35.38 -5.07
N TYR A 25 -8.92 34.49 -5.62
CA TYR A 25 -9.32 33.23 -4.97
C TYR A 25 -8.63 31.97 -5.51
N ILE A 26 -7.76 32.08 -6.53
CA ILE A 26 -7.01 30.93 -7.05
C ILE A 26 -5.58 30.93 -6.47
N PRO A 27 -5.22 29.96 -5.61
CA PRO A 27 -3.84 29.79 -5.18
C PRO A 27 -3.03 29.23 -6.36
N GLN A 28 -1.99 29.97 -6.78
CA GLN A 28 -0.86 29.57 -7.63
C GLN A 28 -1.15 28.63 -8.82
N GLY A 29 -1.04 29.14 -10.05
CA GLY A 29 -0.77 28.51 -11.39
C GLY A 29 -1.08 27.04 -11.71
N SER A 30 -0.88 26.09 -10.79
CA SER A 30 -1.09 24.65 -10.97
C SER A 30 -2.55 24.27 -11.19
N LEU A 31 -3.52 24.97 -10.59
CA LEU A 31 -4.93 24.63 -10.74
C LEU A 31 -5.45 24.90 -12.17
N ILE A 32 -4.97 25.97 -12.82
CA ILE A 32 -5.33 26.26 -14.22
C ILE A 32 -4.75 25.18 -15.12
N CYS A 33 -3.47 24.82 -14.97
CA CYS A 33 -2.87 23.70 -15.69
C CYS A 33 -3.62 22.38 -15.45
N TRP A 34 -4.03 22.11 -14.21
CA TRP A 34 -4.73 20.87 -13.88
C TRP A 34 -6.16 20.83 -14.41
N VAL A 35 -6.92 21.92 -14.27
CA VAL A 35 -8.29 22.02 -14.81
C VAL A 35 -8.26 22.01 -16.33
N THR A 36 -7.35 22.74 -16.97
CA THR A 36 -7.22 22.71 -18.43
C THR A 36 -6.78 21.34 -18.91
N ASN A 37 -5.77 20.71 -18.31
CA ASN A 37 -5.33 19.37 -18.70
C ASN A 37 -6.42 18.32 -18.48
N SER A 38 -7.14 18.39 -17.37
CA SER A 38 -8.28 17.50 -17.06
C SER A 38 -9.44 17.73 -18.04
N SER A 39 -9.78 18.99 -18.34
CA SER A 39 -10.86 19.32 -19.29
C SER A 39 -10.53 18.91 -20.72
N LEU A 40 -9.28 19.05 -21.14
CA LEU A 40 -8.80 18.62 -22.46
C LEU A 40 -8.83 17.09 -22.57
N SER A 41 -8.41 16.39 -21.52
CA SER A 41 -8.45 14.93 -21.46
C SER A 41 -9.90 14.41 -21.54
N LEU A 42 -10.84 15.10 -20.90
CA LEU A 42 -12.27 14.74 -20.90
C LEU A 42 -12.92 15.00 -22.26
N LEU A 43 -12.58 16.12 -22.90
CA LEU A 43 -12.99 16.40 -24.28
C LEU A 43 -12.39 15.41 -25.28
N GLN A 44 -11.13 15.00 -25.09
CA GLN A 44 -10.50 13.97 -25.90
C GLN A 44 -11.20 12.62 -25.73
N GLN A 45 -11.54 12.23 -24.50
CA GLN A 45 -12.30 11.00 -24.26
C GLN A 45 -13.69 11.04 -24.91
N ILE A 46 -14.45 12.12 -24.74
CA ILE A 46 -15.78 12.26 -25.36
C ILE A 46 -15.68 12.26 -26.89
N ALA A 47 -14.68 12.93 -27.47
CA ALA A 47 -14.47 12.97 -28.91
C ALA A 47 -14.08 11.59 -29.48
N LEU A 48 -13.26 10.81 -28.75
CA LEU A 48 -12.84 9.46 -29.15
C LEU A 48 -13.91 8.40 -28.85
N SER A 49 -14.86 8.67 -27.95
CA SER A 49 -16.02 7.81 -27.74
C SER A 49 -17.06 7.93 -28.85
N HIS A 50 -16.97 8.94 -29.74
CA HIS A 50 -17.90 9.08 -30.86
C HIS A 50 -17.47 8.20 -32.05
N PRO A 51 -18.29 7.20 -32.45
CA PRO A 51 -17.90 6.20 -33.45
C PRO A 51 -17.58 6.78 -34.83
N ASP A 52 -18.26 7.86 -35.22
CA ASP A 52 -17.99 8.55 -36.50
C ASP A 52 -16.63 9.28 -36.54
N VAL A 53 -16.14 9.76 -35.40
CA VAL A 53 -14.84 10.44 -35.30
C VAL A 53 -13.70 9.41 -35.37
N CYS A 54 -13.83 8.30 -34.65
CA CYS A 54 -12.89 7.17 -34.73
C CYS A 54 -12.80 6.57 -36.12
N LYS A 55 -13.92 6.43 -36.84
CA LYS A 55 -13.95 5.93 -38.22
C LYS A 55 -13.23 6.88 -39.19
N LYS A 56 -13.34 8.19 -39.00
CA LYS A 56 -12.69 9.21 -39.85
C LYS A 56 -11.19 9.33 -39.57
N LEU A 57 -10.76 9.00 -38.35
CA LEU A 57 -9.35 8.98 -37.91
C LEU A 57 -8.68 7.60 -38.04
N GLY A 58 -9.41 6.57 -38.49
CA GLY A 58 -8.88 5.22 -38.69
C GLY A 58 -8.60 4.43 -37.40
N LEU A 59 -9.19 4.84 -36.27
CA LEU A 59 -9.00 4.20 -34.96
C LEU A 59 -9.96 3.03 -34.76
N PRO A 60 -9.51 1.88 -34.23
CA PRO A 60 -10.35 0.71 -33.98
C PRO A 60 -11.37 1.02 -32.87
N GLY A 61 -12.65 0.74 -33.14
CA GLY A 61 -13.77 1.03 -32.24
C GLY A 61 -13.57 0.46 -30.84
N GLN A 62 -13.84 1.29 -29.83
CA GLN A 62 -13.60 1.01 -28.43
C GLN A 62 -14.70 0.12 -27.84
N ASP A 63 -14.72 -1.15 -28.22
CA ASP A 63 -15.37 -2.20 -27.45
C ASP A 63 -14.47 -3.45 -27.50
N ALA A 64 -14.11 -3.97 -26.32
CA ALA A 64 -13.19 -5.09 -26.08
C ALA A 64 -11.66 -4.87 -26.30
N SER A 65 -11.22 -3.86 -27.07
CA SER A 65 -9.77 -3.67 -27.33
C SER A 65 -9.02 -2.95 -26.20
N ALA A 66 -9.63 -2.02 -25.47
CA ALA A 66 -8.93 -1.19 -24.46
C ALA A 66 -8.32 -2.00 -23.30
N LEU A 67 -9.01 -3.05 -22.82
CA LEU A 67 -8.49 -3.97 -21.81
C LEU A 67 -7.34 -4.85 -22.33
N ALA A 68 -7.37 -5.20 -23.62
CA ALA A 68 -6.30 -5.96 -24.27
C ALA A 68 -5.09 -5.07 -24.62
N THR A 69 -5.32 -3.78 -24.91
CA THR A 69 -4.28 -2.82 -25.31
C THR A 69 -3.58 -2.20 -24.11
N GLU A 70 -4.22 -2.08 -22.94
CA GLU A 70 -3.48 -1.76 -21.71
C GLU A 70 -2.56 -2.91 -21.25
N ARG A 71 -3.01 -4.17 -21.40
CA ARG A 71 -2.16 -5.35 -21.18
C ARG A 71 -1.04 -5.45 -22.22
N LYS A 72 -1.34 -5.22 -23.51
CA LYS A 72 -0.34 -5.23 -24.59
C LYS A 72 0.62 -4.04 -24.53
N GLY A 73 0.16 -2.84 -24.20
CA GLY A 73 1.01 -1.66 -24.06
C GLY A 73 1.95 -1.75 -22.86
N LYS A 74 1.47 -2.31 -21.73
CA LYS A 74 2.36 -2.69 -20.61
C LYS A 74 3.33 -3.81 -21.02
N SER A 75 2.89 -4.79 -21.82
CA SER A 75 3.72 -5.90 -22.32
C SER A 75 4.78 -5.47 -23.35
N GLU A 76 4.46 -4.55 -24.26
CA GLU A 76 5.36 -4.04 -25.30
C GLU A 76 6.37 -3.03 -24.73
N ILE A 77 5.97 -2.20 -23.75
CA ILE A 77 6.92 -1.34 -23.02
C ILE A 77 7.88 -2.19 -22.16
N MET A 78 7.41 -3.34 -21.66
CA MET A 78 8.23 -4.27 -20.88
C MET A 78 9.29 -4.99 -21.73
N GLU A 79 9.07 -5.18 -23.03
CA GLU A 79 10.05 -5.79 -23.95
C GLU A 79 11.25 -4.89 -24.27
N ILE A 80 11.13 -3.56 -24.14
CA ILE A 80 12.19 -2.62 -24.54
C ILE A 80 13.24 -2.41 -23.43
N TYR A 81 12.94 -2.77 -22.18
CA TYR A 81 13.89 -2.70 -21.06
C TYR A 81 13.77 -3.93 -20.15
N VAL A 82 13.96 -5.12 -20.72
CA VAL A 82 14.16 -6.32 -19.89
C VAL A 82 15.60 -6.31 -19.36
N PRO A 83 15.83 -6.28 -18.04
CA PRO A 83 17.18 -6.36 -17.49
C PRO A 83 17.90 -7.63 -18.00
N SER A 84 19.21 -7.55 -18.26
CA SER A 84 20.01 -8.68 -18.75
C SER A 84 19.85 -9.91 -17.85
N ASP A 85 19.88 -9.69 -16.53
CA ASP A 85 19.69 -10.72 -15.51
C ASP A 85 18.33 -11.43 -15.66
N LEU A 86 17.26 -10.69 -15.92
CA LEU A 86 15.93 -11.27 -16.10
C LEU A 86 15.86 -12.10 -17.39
N ARG A 87 16.49 -11.64 -18.48
CA ARG A 87 16.56 -12.40 -19.73
C ARG A 87 17.31 -13.72 -19.55
N GLU A 88 18.43 -13.71 -18.84
CA GLU A 88 19.22 -14.91 -18.56
C GLU A 88 18.41 -15.92 -17.75
N ILE A 89 17.79 -15.47 -16.64
CA ILE A 89 16.93 -16.33 -15.81
C ILE A 89 15.77 -16.93 -16.62
N LEU A 90 15.11 -16.12 -17.47
CA LEU A 90 14.00 -16.62 -18.27
C LEU A 90 14.43 -17.63 -19.34
N SER A 91 15.68 -17.57 -19.80
CA SER A 91 16.22 -18.56 -20.74
C SER A 91 16.34 -19.96 -20.13
N GLU A 92 16.55 -20.05 -18.82
CA GLU A 92 16.59 -21.32 -18.08
C GLU A 92 15.19 -21.90 -17.82
N ASN A 93 14.13 -21.15 -18.09
CA ASN A 93 12.73 -21.51 -17.87
C ASN A 93 12.44 -22.08 -16.46
N PRO A 94 12.71 -21.33 -15.38
CA PRO A 94 12.52 -21.81 -14.01
C PRO A 94 11.04 -22.08 -13.70
N SER A 95 10.80 -23.00 -12.77
CA SER A 95 9.50 -23.25 -12.16
C SER A 95 9.04 -22.05 -11.32
N PRO A 96 7.73 -21.92 -11.03
CA PRO A 96 7.21 -20.85 -10.18
C PRO A 96 7.91 -20.76 -8.81
N SER A 97 8.18 -21.90 -8.18
CA SER A 97 8.89 -21.97 -6.89
C SER A 97 10.33 -21.45 -6.99
N GLU A 98 11.05 -21.81 -8.06
CA GLU A 98 12.41 -21.33 -8.32
C GLU A 98 12.41 -19.82 -8.61
N MET A 99 11.42 -19.33 -9.37
CA MET A 99 11.24 -17.89 -9.62
C MET A 99 11.07 -17.12 -8.30
N VAL A 100 10.28 -17.63 -7.36
CA VAL A 100 10.13 -17.02 -6.04
C VAL A 100 11.46 -17.01 -5.29
N GLN A 101 12.18 -18.14 -5.23
CA GLN A 101 13.47 -18.21 -4.54
C GLN A 101 14.52 -17.26 -5.15
N LEU A 102 14.59 -17.18 -6.48
CA LEU A 102 15.47 -16.25 -7.18
C LEU A 102 15.06 -14.80 -6.87
N SER A 103 13.77 -14.50 -6.90
CA SER A 103 13.27 -13.15 -6.60
C SER A 103 13.69 -12.67 -5.21
N SER A 104 13.67 -13.55 -4.18
CA SER A 104 14.15 -13.23 -2.84
C SER A 104 15.63 -12.82 -2.82
N LYS A 105 16.47 -13.42 -3.67
CA LYS A 105 17.88 -13.03 -3.79
C LYS A 105 18.04 -11.63 -4.41
N PHE A 106 17.18 -11.27 -5.37
CA PHE A 106 17.17 -9.95 -5.99
C PHE A 106 16.59 -8.89 -5.04
N LEU A 107 15.58 -9.22 -4.24
CA LEU A 107 15.04 -8.35 -3.19
C LEU A 107 16.11 -8.01 -2.15
N ALA A 108 16.93 -8.99 -1.73
CA ALA A 108 18.03 -8.75 -0.80
C ALA A 108 19.11 -7.79 -1.36
N LYS A 109 19.17 -7.63 -2.68
CA LYS A 109 20.07 -6.69 -3.38
C LYS A 109 19.39 -5.39 -3.79
N ASP A 110 18.14 -5.18 -3.35
CA ASP A 110 17.29 -4.05 -3.72
C ASP A 110 17.05 -3.90 -5.24
N GLN A 111 17.13 -5.00 -6.00
CA GLN A 111 16.94 -5.00 -7.45
C GLN A 111 15.46 -5.20 -7.81
N LYS A 112 14.65 -4.16 -7.58
CA LYS A 112 13.18 -4.21 -7.79
C LYS A 112 12.78 -4.53 -9.22
N ASP A 113 13.57 -4.05 -10.17
CA ASP A 113 13.36 -4.17 -11.62
C ASP A 113 13.47 -5.60 -12.12
N VAL A 114 14.16 -6.47 -11.38
CA VAL A 114 14.21 -7.92 -11.63
C VAL A 114 13.22 -8.66 -10.74
N ALA A 115 13.20 -8.34 -9.44
CA ALA A 115 12.44 -9.11 -8.45
C ALA A 115 10.92 -9.07 -8.68
N LEU A 116 10.32 -7.88 -8.87
CA LEU A 116 8.87 -7.75 -9.02
C LEU A 116 8.35 -8.40 -10.31
N PRO A 117 8.98 -8.19 -11.49
CA PRO A 117 8.60 -8.93 -12.69
C PRO A 117 8.71 -10.44 -12.53
N LEU A 118 9.76 -10.94 -11.87
CA LEU A 118 9.95 -12.38 -11.67
C LEU A 118 8.84 -12.99 -10.81
N LEU A 119 8.41 -12.31 -9.74
CA LEU A 119 7.28 -12.72 -8.91
C LEU A 119 5.94 -12.69 -9.66
N ARG A 120 5.70 -11.65 -10.46
CA ARG A 120 4.51 -11.56 -11.31
C ARG A 120 4.50 -12.67 -12.36
N LEU A 121 5.64 -13.02 -12.94
CA LEU A 121 5.78 -14.15 -13.87
C LEU A 121 5.52 -15.49 -13.19
N ALA A 122 5.97 -15.68 -11.95
CA ALA A 122 5.65 -16.87 -11.17
C ALA A 122 4.13 -17.04 -11.01
N LEU A 123 3.41 -15.96 -10.69
CA LEU A 123 1.95 -15.95 -10.57
C LEU A 123 1.22 -16.07 -11.91
N ASN A 124 1.81 -15.61 -13.02
CA ASN A 124 1.26 -15.85 -14.35
C ASN A 124 1.34 -17.33 -14.73
N LYS A 125 2.41 -18.03 -14.34
CA LYS A 125 2.57 -19.47 -14.55
C LYS A 125 1.68 -20.29 -13.61
N ASP A 126 1.59 -19.88 -12.35
CA ASP A 126 0.75 -20.53 -11.34
C ASP A 126 -0.01 -19.47 -10.51
N PRO A 127 -1.26 -19.14 -10.91
CA PRO A 127 -2.11 -18.22 -10.18
C PRO A 127 -2.54 -18.72 -8.78
N GLU A 128 -2.31 -20.00 -8.47
CA GLU A 128 -2.62 -20.59 -7.17
C GLU A 128 -1.45 -20.57 -6.18
N HIS A 129 -0.29 -20.06 -6.59
CA HIS A 129 0.93 -20.08 -5.78
C HIS A 129 0.90 -19.08 -4.60
N ILE A 130 0.43 -19.54 -3.44
CA ILE A 130 0.26 -18.72 -2.23
C ILE A 130 1.57 -18.02 -1.80
N ARG A 131 2.70 -18.74 -1.74
CA ARG A 131 3.99 -18.14 -1.37
C ARG A 131 4.40 -17.01 -2.32
N ALA A 132 4.14 -17.12 -3.63
CA ALA A 132 4.46 -16.06 -4.58
C ALA A 132 3.61 -14.81 -4.33
N MET A 133 2.32 -14.98 -3.97
CA MET A 133 1.45 -13.86 -3.56
C MET A 133 1.98 -13.17 -2.30
N ALA A 134 2.33 -13.94 -1.27
CA ALA A 134 2.83 -13.39 -0.01
C ALA A 134 4.14 -12.61 -0.21
N VAL A 135 5.10 -13.19 -0.94
CA VAL A 135 6.40 -12.55 -1.23
C VAL A 135 6.23 -11.33 -2.14
N LEU A 136 5.34 -11.38 -3.14
CA LEU A 136 5.03 -10.21 -3.96
C LEU A 136 4.40 -9.09 -3.15
N GLY A 137 3.45 -9.41 -2.27
CA GLY A 137 2.83 -8.47 -1.36
C GLY A 137 3.85 -7.77 -0.44
N GLN A 138 4.74 -8.54 0.18
CA GLN A 138 5.82 -8.01 1.00
C GLN A 138 6.78 -7.11 0.19
N ALA A 139 7.18 -7.54 -1.01
CA ALA A 139 8.05 -6.77 -1.88
C ALA A 139 7.40 -5.44 -2.31
N LEU A 140 6.14 -5.47 -2.71
CA LEU A 140 5.38 -4.28 -3.08
C LEU A 140 5.31 -3.28 -1.92
N LEU A 141 5.09 -3.75 -0.69
CA LEU A 141 5.10 -2.92 0.52
C LEU A 141 6.46 -2.26 0.75
N HIS A 142 7.54 -3.02 0.60
CA HIS A 142 8.91 -2.51 0.72
C HIS A 142 9.17 -1.35 -0.26
N TYR A 143 8.65 -1.48 -1.49
CA TYR A 143 8.76 -0.46 -2.53
C TYR A 143 7.66 0.63 -2.52
N GLY A 144 6.80 0.65 -1.51
CA GLY A 144 5.77 1.70 -1.33
C GLY A 144 4.47 1.51 -2.11
N TYR A 145 4.27 0.37 -2.77
CA TYR A 145 3.05 0.04 -3.51
C TYR A 145 1.99 -0.58 -2.59
N PHE A 146 1.52 0.18 -1.59
CA PHE A 146 0.69 -0.35 -0.51
C PHE A 146 -0.65 -0.95 -0.95
N THR A 147 -1.34 -0.31 -1.90
CA THR A 147 -2.64 -0.79 -2.38
C THR A 147 -2.51 -2.13 -3.10
N GLU A 148 -1.55 -2.24 -4.02
CA GLU A 148 -1.27 -3.49 -4.74
C GLU A 148 -0.77 -4.58 -3.77
N ALA A 149 0.04 -4.21 -2.78
CA ALA A 149 0.49 -5.13 -1.74
C ALA A 149 -0.68 -5.77 -0.99
N ILE A 150 -1.65 -4.96 -0.56
CA ILE A 150 -2.85 -5.44 0.16
C ILE A 150 -3.61 -6.44 -0.71
N GLU A 151 -3.82 -6.17 -2.00
CA GLU A 151 -4.55 -7.08 -2.88
C GLU A 151 -3.93 -8.48 -2.89
N TYR A 152 -2.61 -8.58 -3.05
CA TYR A 152 -1.93 -9.88 -3.06
C TYR A 152 -1.89 -10.56 -1.68
N LEU A 153 -1.71 -9.79 -0.60
CA LEU A 153 -1.65 -10.32 0.77
C LEU A 153 -3.02 -10.84 1.22
N GLU A 154 -4.09 -10.09 0.95
CA GLU A 154 -5.47 -10.50 1.23
C GLU A 154 -5.86 -11.74 0.42
N HIS A 155 -5.39 -11.82 -0.82
CA HIS A 155 -5.62 -13.00 -1.64
C HIS A 155 -4.90 -14.22 -1.08
N ALA A 156 -3.64 -14.08 -0.64
CA ALA A 156 -2.90 -15.16 0.01
C ALA A 156 -3.61 -15.63 1.30
N ILE A 157 -4.03 -14.69 2.16
CA ILE A 157 -4.79 -14.97 3.39
C ILE A 157 -6.08 -15.72 3.08
N SER A 158 -6.85 -15.24 2.09
CA SER A 158 -8.12 -15.85 1.69
C SER A 158 -7.94 -17.30 1.23
N LYS A 159 -6.85 -17.59 0.51
CA LYS A 159 -6.54 -18.97 0.08
C LYS A 159 -6.15 -19.86 1.24
N LEU A 160 -5.29 -19.37 2.14
CA LEU A 160 -4.83 -20.11 3.32
C LEU A 160 -5.98 -20.48 4.27
N LEU A 161 -6.98 -19.60 4.39
CA LEU A 161 -8.14 -19.80 5.27
C LEU A 161 -9.33 -20.49 4.59
N ARG A 162 -9.28 -20.75 3.27
CA ARG A 162 -10.41 -21.27 2.49
C ARG A 162 -10.99 -22.56 3.06
N ASN A 163 -10.13 -23.44 3.56
CA ASN A 163 -10.50 -24.76 4.07
C ASN A 163 -10.47 -24.82 5.62
N GLY A 164 -10.48 -23.66 6.29
CA GLY A 164 -10.29 -23.54 7.73
C GLY A 164 -8.85 -23.15 8.11
N PRO A 165 -8.52 -23.14 9.42
CA PRO A 165 -7.19 -22.77 9.89
C PRO A 165 -6.11 -23.73 9.35
N PRO A 166 -5.00 -23.23 8.80
CA PRO A 166 -3.93 -24.08 8.29
C PRO A 166 -3.25 -24.86 9.41
N THR A 167 -2.83 -26.09 9.10
CA THR A 167 -2.09 -26.97 10.02
C THR A 167 -0.66 -27.24 9.55
N GLY A 168 -0.37 -27.06 8.26
CA GLY A 168 0.97 -27.20 7.71
C GLY A 168 1.89 -26.07 8.18
N VAL A 169 3.11 -26.39 8.58
CA VAL A 169 4.10 -25.42 9.08
C VAL A 169 4.30 -24.27 8.09
N GLU A 170 4.42 -24.58 6.79
CA GLU A 170 4.57 -23.58 5.74
C GLU A 170 3.34 -22.66 5.64
N ASP A 171 2.14 -23.23 5.63
CA ASP A 171 0.89 -22.46 5.48
C ASP A 171 0.62 -21.59 6.71
N VAL A 172 0.92 -22.09 7.91
CA VAL A 172 0.87 -21.31 9.16
C VAL A 172 1.83 -20.14 9.08
N ASN A 173 3.07 -20.38 8.63
CA ASN A 173 4.06 -19.32 8.48
C ASN A 173 3.65 -18.27 7.43
N LEU A 174 3.13 -18.71 6.28
CA LEU A 174 2.62 -17.81 5.25
C LEU A 174 1.41 -17.01 5.75
N LEU A 175 0.55 -17.58 6.60
CA LEU A 175 -0.57 -16.85 7.18
C LEU A 175 -0.11 -15.76 8.15
N ILE A 176 0.90 -16.04 8.97
CA ILE A 176 1.52 -15.07 9.88
C ILE A 176 2.09 -13.92 9.06
N LEU A 177 3.01 -14.22 8.12
CA LEU A 177 3.66 -13.22 7.28
C LEU A 177 2.65 -12.40 6.47
N SER A 178 1.68 -13.06 5.83
CA SER A 178 0.69 -12.33 5.02
C SER A 178 -0.18 -11.42 5.87
N SER A 179 -0.58 -11.86 7.07
CA SER A 179 -1.37 -11.05 8.00
C SER A 179 -0.56 -9.90 8.58
N GLU A 180 0.70 -10.12 8.92
CA GLU A 180 1.62 -9.08 9.39
C GLU A 180 1.78 -7.98 8.34
N TRP A 181 2.16 -8.34 7.12
CA TRP A 181 2.39 -7.36 6.07
C TRP A 181 1.11 -6.67 5.60
N ALA A 182 -0.05 -7.36 5.63
CA ALA A 182 -1.32 -6.70 5.39
C ALA A 182 -1.60 -5.65 6.47
N GLY A 183 -1.40 -6.02 7.73
CA GLY A 183 -1.50 -5.11 8.87
C GLY A 183 -0.61 -3.88 8.72
N VAL A 184 0.66 -4.08 8.37
CA VAL A 184 1.61 -2.98 8.12
C VAL A 184 1.17 -2.12 6.93
N ALA A 185 0.67 -2.72 5.84
CA ALA A 185 0.21 -1.98 4.66
C ALA A 185 -1.00 -1.08 4.95
N TYR A 186 -1.94 -1.55 5.77
CA TYR A 186 -3.09 -0.77 6.22
C TYR A 186 -2.65 0.36 7.18
N ALA A 187 -1.78 0.07 8.16
CA ALA A 187 -1.25 1.08 9.07
C ALA A 187 -0.49 2.19 8.33
N ARG A 188 0.31 1.86 7.32
CA ARG A 188 1.00 2.85 6.47
C ARG A 188 0.06 3.74 5.66
N GLN A 189 -1.18 3.33 5.47
CA GLN A 189 -2.25 4.13 4.85
C GLN A 189 -3.13 4.86 5.88
N GLY A 190 -2.80 4.79 7.18
CA GLY A 190 -3.60 5.36 8.27
C GLY A 190 -4.90 4.60 8.54
N LYS A 191 -5.03 3.38 8.01
CA LYS A 191 -6.19 2.50 8.19
C LYS A 191 -5.94 1.56 9.37
N PHE A 192 -5.99 2.11 10.57
CA PHE A 192 -5.57 1.39 11.78
C PHE A 192 -6.56 0.31 12.21
N ASP A 193 -7.86 0.50 12.03
CA ASP A 193 -8.87 -0.50 12.33
C ASP A 193 -8.64 -1.79 11.53
N GLU A 194 -8.44 -1.67 10.21
CA GLU A 194 -8.10 -2.81 9.35
C GLU A 194 -6.75 -3.41 9.75
N SER A 195 -5.75 -2.59 10.05
CA SER A 195 -4.44 -3.06 10.53
C SER A 195 -4.56 -3.97 11.75
N ILE A 196 -5.33 -3.52 12.75
CA ILE A 196 -5.58 -4.26 13.99
C ILE A 196 -6.28 -5.59 13.68
N VAL A 197 -7.25 -5.63 12.76
CA VAL A 197 -7.91 -6.88 12.37
C VAL A 197 -6.92 -7.93 11.88
N HIS A 198 -5.96 -7.55 11.04
CA HIS A 198 -4.95 -8.47 10.52
C HIS A 198 -3.96 -8.93 11.58
N LEU A 199 -3.43 -8.01 12.37
CA LEU A 199 -2.42 -8.32 13.38
C LEU A 199 -3.01 -9.10 14.57
N HIS A 200 -4.24 -8.77 14.98
CA HIS A 200 -4.98 -9.50 16.00
C HIS A 200 -5.33 -10.94 15.58
N ARG A 201 -5.35 -11.26 14.28
CA ARG A 201 -5.47 -12.66 13.83
C ARG A 201 -4.32 -13.51 14.37
N ILE A 202 -3.10 -12.97 14.36
CA ILE A 202 -1.88 -13.67 14.75
C ILE A 202 -1.92 -13.98 16.25
N THR A 203 -2.40 -13.06 17.08
CA THR A 203 -2.49 -13.27 18.54
C THR A 203 -3.46 -14.39 18.95
N LYS A 204 -4.42 -14.73 18.08
CA LYS A 204 -5.37 -15.84 18.27
C LYS A 204 -4.84 -17.19 17.83
N MET A 205 -3.69 -17.23 17.14
CA MET A 205 -3.08 -18.48 16.71
C MET A 205 -2.39 -19.17 17.89
N LYS A 206 -2.39 -20.51 17.88
CA LYS A 206 -1.53 -21.28 18.78
C LYS A 206 -0.07 -20.92 18.45
N GLU A 207 0.73 -20.71 19.49
CA GLU A 207 2.18 -20.50 19.36
C GLU A 207 2.80 -21.61 18.49
N PRO A 208 3.52 -21.26 17.40
CA PRO A 208 4.15 -22.24 16.54
C PRO A 208 5.28 -22.99 17.24
N GLU A 209 5.44 -24.28 16.91
CA GLU A 209 6.49 -25.14 17.46
C GLU A 209 7.79 -25.06 16.64
N ASP A 210 7.67 -24.88 15.32
CA ASP A 210 8.82 -24.68 14.42
C ASP A 210 9.56 -23.38 14.73
N SER A 211 10.88 -23.44 14.83
CA SER A 211 11.71 -22.31 15.28
C SER A 211 11.58 -21.07 14.39
N ASN A 212 11.55 -21.25 13.05
CA ASN A 212 11.48 -20.14 12.12
C ASN A 212 10.09 -19.49 12.14
N THR A 213 9.05 -20.33 12.14
CA THR A 213 7.66 -19.87 12.23
C THR A 213 7.40 -19.17 13.57
N LYS A 214 8.02 -19.67 14.64
CA LYS A 214 7.96 -19.08 15.98
C LYS A 214 8.64 -17.71 16.04
N ALA A 215 9.79 -17.54 15.39
CA ALA A 215 10.43 -16.23 15.28
C ALA A 215 9.51 -15.22 14.59
N ASN A 216 8.96 -15.57 13.43
CA ASN A 216 8.03 -14.71 12.69
C ASN A 216 6.75 -14.40 13.49
N TYR A 217 6.26 -15.34 14.30
CA TYR A 217 5.14 -15.10 15.21
C TYR A 217 5.45 -13.99 16.23
N TYR A 218 6.61 -14.02 16.87
CA TYR A 218 6.99 -13.01 17.86
C TYR A 218 7.38 -11.68 17.22
N GLU A 219 8.00 -11.68 16.04
CA GLU A 219 8.23 -10.45 15.25
C GLU A 219 6.90 -9.76 14.94
N ALA A 220 5.88 -10.51 14.50
CA ALA A 220 4.56 -9.97 14.27
C ALA A 220 3.86 -9.45 15.55
N LEU A 221 4.13 -10.03 16.73
CA LEU A 221 3.66 -9.48 18.01
C LEU A 221 4.33 -8.14 18.34
N VAL A 222 5.61 -7.97 18.01
CA VAL A 222 6.30 -6.67 18.14
C VAL A 222 5.65 -5.64 17.22
N VAL A 223 5.40 -5.99 15.97
CA VAL A 223 4.69 -5.11 15.02
C VAL A 223 3.30 -4.74 15.54
N PHE A 224 2.54 -5.71 16.05
CA PHE A 224 1.23 -5.44 16.65
C PHE A 224 1.31 -4.51 17.85
N SER A 225 2.29 -4.73 18.74
CA SER A 225 2.50 -3.86 19.89
C SER A 225 2.79 -2.42 19.48
N SER A 226 3.58 -2.21 18.43
CA SER A 226 3.89 -0.88 17.90
C SER A 226 2.65 -0.20 17.33
N VAL A 227 1.82 -0.93 16.57
CA VAL A 227 0.55 -0.39 16.04
C VAL A 227 -0.39 0.00 17.17
N LEU A 228 -0.58 -0.87 18.17
CA LEU A 228 -1.44 -0.56 19.33
C LEU A 228 -0.92 0.63 20.14
N TYR A 229 0.39 0.74 20.32
CA TYR A 229 0.99 1.84 21.08
C TYR A 229 0.74 3.18 20.37
N ASN A 230 0.90 3.21 19.04
CA ASN A 230 0.63 4.39 18.23
C ASN A 230 -0.86 4.81 18.25
N GLU A 231 -1.78 3.85 18.34
CA GLU A 231 -3.22 4.09 18.46
C GLU A 231 -3.65 4.48 19.90
N GLY A 232 -2.71 4.54 20.85
CA GLY A 232 -2.98 4.92 22.24
C GLY A 232 -3.43 3.76 23.14
N CYS A 233 -3.52 2.53 22.62
CA CYS A 233 -3.80 1.32 23.39
C CYS A 233 -2.54 0.82 24.13
N LYS A 234 -1.89 1.70 24.90
CA LYS A 234 -0.54 1.48 25.46
C LYS A 234 -0.41 0.25 26.36
N LEU A 235 -1.41 -0.05 27.19
CA LEU A 235 -1.37 -1.22 28.09
C LEU A 235 -1.42 -2.54 27.31
N GLU A 236 -2.23 -2.61 26.25
CA GLU A 236 -2.33 -3.80 25.39
C GLU A 236 -1.04 -3.98 24.58
N ALA A 237 -0.48 -2.87 24.09
CA ALA A 237 0.82 -2.86 23.43
C ALA A 237 1.93 -3.44 24.32
N ILE A 238 2.06 -2.93 25.55
CA ILE A 238 3.04 -3.40 26.53
C ILE A 238 2.86 -4.90 26.81
N ASN A 239 1.62 -5.37 26.96
CA ASN A 239 1.36 -6.81 27.18
C ASN A 239 1.79 -7.68 25.99
N CYS A 240 1.59 -7.21 24.75
CA CYS A 240 2.09 -7.91 23.56
C CYS A 240 3.63 -7.91 23.54
N LEU A 241 4.25 -6.76 23.82
CA LEU A 241 5.70 -6.62 23.82
C LEU A 241 6.36 -7.48 24.90
N ARG A 242 5.77 -7.60 26.10
CA ARG A 242 6.25 -8.52 27.15
C ARG A 242 6.35 -9.97 26.68
N LYS A 243 5.38 -10.44 25.88
CA LYS A 243 5.42 -11.79 25.29
C LYS A 243 6.59 -11.94 24.33
N ALA A 244 6.84 -10.92 23.49
CA ALA A 244 7.97 -10.92 22.58
C ALA A 244 9.32 -10.86 23.31
N VAL A 245 9.44 -10.06 24.37
CA VAL A 245 10.66 -9.97 25.21
C VAL A 245 10.99 -11.31 25.88
N ALA A 246 9.97 -12.06 26.31
CA ALA A 246 10.16 -13.39 26.87
C ALA A 246 10.75 -14.40 25.86
N TYR A 247 10.58 -14.15 24.56
CA TYR A 247 11.18 -14.94 23.48
C TYR A 247 12.54 -14.39 23.03
N ASP A 248 12.64 -13.08 22.82
CA ASP A 248 13.86 -12.39 22.43
C ASP A 248 14.07 -11.13 23.28
N GLU A 249 15.13 -11.18 24.09
CA GLU A 249 15.52 -10.13 25.02
C GLU A 249 15.92 -8.82 24.33
N SER A 250 16.20 -8.85 23.01
CA SER A 250 16.58 -7.66 22.23
C SER A 250 15.53 -6.54 22.31
N TYR A 251 14.27 -6.90 22.55
CA TYR A 251 13.16 -5.95 22.66
C TYR A 251 12.98 -5.33 24.05
N ARG A 252 13.75 -5.76 25.07
CA ARG A 252 13.58 -5.29 26.47
C ARG A 252 13.69 -3.77 26.60
N HIS A 253 14.58 -3.15 25.84
CA HIS A 253 14.76 -1.71 25.88
C HIS A 253 13.47 -0.95 25.51
N PHE A 254 12.74 -1.41 24.48
CA PHE A 254 11.47 -0.80 24.09
C PHE A 254 10.40 -0.98 25.17
N LEU A 255 10.39 -2.13 25.83
CA LEU A 255 9.45 -2.41 26.92
C LEU A 255 9.65 -1.45 28.10
N GLU A 256 10.89 -1.29 28.56
CA GLU A 256 11.22 -0.37 29.66
C GLU A 256 10.86 1.08 29.32
N LEU A 257 11.12 1.51 28.08
CA LEU A 257 10.77 2.84 27.60
C LEU A 257 9.25 3.08 27.64
N TRP A 258 8.46 2.13 27.14
CA TRP A 258 7.01 2.26 27.08
C TRP A 258 6.35 2.15 28.45
N GLU A 259 6.87 1.29 29.34
CA GLU A 259 6.39 1.20 30.73
C GLU A 259 6.63 2.50 31.49
N LYS A 260 7.81 3.11 31.31
CA LYS A 260 8.13 4.41 31.91
C LYS A 260 7.20 5.51 31.41
N ASP A 261 6.97 5.59 30.09
CA ASP A 261 6.08 6.58 29.47
C ASP A 261 4.66 6.50 30.05
N VAL A 262 4.10 5.29 30.18
CA VAL A 262 2.77 5.10 30.79
C VAL A 262 2.75 5.52 32.26
N CYS A 263 3.79 5.20 33.03
CA CYS A 263 3.88 5.61 34.44
C CYS A 263 3.94 7.13 34.60
N GLU A 264 4.69 7.83 33.74
CA GLU A 264 4.80 9.30 33.77
C GLU A 264 3.48 9.98 33.41
N GLU A 265 2.73 9.46 32.43
CA GLU A 265 1.39 9.95 32.09
C GLU A 265 0.40 9.78 33.26
N ASP A 266 0.40 8.61 33.90
CA ASP A 266 -0.47 8.34 35.06
C ASP A 266 -0.16 9.28 36.25
N GLU A 267 1.12 9.55 36.51
CA GLU A 267 1.55 10.47 37.54
C GLU A 267 1.11 11.91 37.21
N PHE A 268 1.30 12.35 35.97
CA PHE A 268 0.87 13.65 35.50
C PHE A 268 -0.64 13.85 35.67
N VAL A 269 -1.45 12.86 35.25
CA VAL A 269 -2.91 12.89 35.38
C VAL A 269 -3.32 12.95 36.86
N ARG A 270 -2.67 12.16 37.72
CA ARG A 270 -2.94 12.16 39.17
C ARG A 270 -2.63 13.52 39.81
N ASN A 271 -1.50 14.13 39.45
CA ASN A 271 -1.11 15.45 39.96
C ASN A 271 -2.11 16.54 39.52
N LEU A 272 -2.61 16.48 38.28
CA LEU A 272 -3.62 17.41 37.78
C LEU A 272 -4.96 17.27 38.53
N VAL A 273 -5.41 16.04 38.80
CA VAL A 273 -6.63 15.78 39.57
C VAL A 273 -6.48 16.26 41.02
N ASN A 274 -5.33 16.06 41.64
CA ASN A 274 -5.06 16.51 43.01
C ASN A 274 -5.02 18.03 43.12
N SER A 275 -4.42 18.74 42.15
CA SER A 275 -4.42 20.21 42.11
C SER A 275 -5.84 20.78 42.06
N ARG A 276 -6.73 20.20 41.26
CA ARG A 276 -8.13 20.65 41.15
C ARG A 276 -8.97 20.42 42.41
N ARG A 277 -8.60 19.45 43.24
CA ARG A 277 -9.31 19.13 44.49
C ARG A 277 -8.84 19.98 45.67
N ALA A 278 -7.65 20.57 45.59
CA ALA A 278 -7.11 21.45 46.62
C ALA A 278 -7.72 22.87 46.57
N ASP A 279 -8.36 23.24 45.47
CA ASP A 279 -8.96 24.57 45.23
C ASP A 279 -10.47 24.66 45.60
N TYR A 280 -11.04 23.63 46.22
CA TYR A 280 -12.43 23.59 46.75
C TYR A 280 -12.44 23.41 48.26
#